data_AF-A0A661BEF2-F1
#
_entry.id   AF-A0A661BEF2-F1
#
_cell.length_a   1.000
_cell.length_b   1.000
_cell.length_c   1.000
_cell.angle_alpha   90.00
_cell.angle_beta   90.00
_cell.angle_gamma   90.00
#
_symmetry.space_group_name_H-M   'P 1'
#
loop_
_entity.id
_entity.type
_entity.pdbx_description
1 polymer ?
#
loop_
_entity_poly.entity_id
_entity_poly.type
_entity_poly.pdbx_seq_one_letter_code
_entity_poly.pdbx_strand_id
1 'polypeptide(L)' 'MTQQEGKYLFTSESVTEGHPDKICDQISDAVLDAMLAQDKKSRVACETLCKN' A
#
# COMPACT_ATOMS: atom_id res chain seq x y z
N MET A 1 13.69 -13.62 -33.00
CA MET A 1 13.07 -12.30 -32.77
C MET A 1 14.06 -11.48 -31.95
N THR A 2 14.87 -10.65 -32.60
CA THR A 2 15.82 -9.76 -31.93
C THR A 2 15.11 -8.45 -31.58
N GLN A 3 14.90 -8.16 -30.30
CA GLN A 3 14.42 -6.85 -29.87
C GLN A 3 15.56 -5.83 -30.04
N GLN A 4 15.27 -4.70 -30.70
CA GLN A 4 16.19 -3.57 -30.76
C GLN A 4 16.14 -2.81 -29.43
N GLU A 5 17.28 -2.67 -28.76
CA GLU A 5 17.44 -1.84 -27.55
C GLU A 5 17.60 -0.36 -27.96
N GLY A 6 16.49 0.38 -28.00
CA GLY A 6 16.53 1.84 -27.92
C GLY A 6 16.82 2.28 -26.48
N LYS A 7 17.50 3.43 -26.29
CA LYS A 7 17.71 4.00 -24.95
C LYS A 7 16.36 4.30 -24.28
N TYR A 8 16.07 3.62 -23.18
CA TYR A 8 14.87 3.79 -22.36
C TYR A 8 15.25 4.41 -21.02
N LEU A 9 14.56 5.49 -20.62
CA LEU A 9 14.72 6.12 -19.32
C LEU A 9 13.44 5.89 -18.50
N PHE A 10 13.61 5.38 -17.28
CA PHE A 10 12.53 5.12 -16.33
C PHE A 10 12.93 5.63 -14.95
N THR A 11 11.98 6.25 -14.25
CA THR A 11 12.15 6.77 -12.90
C THR A 11 11.01 6.28 -12.02
N SER A 12 11.33 5.95 -10.77
CA SER A 12 10.37 5.53 -9.75
C SER A 12 10.68 6.24 -8.43
N GLU A 13 9.68 6.38 -7.58
CA GLU A 13 9.79 6.98 -6.25
C GLU A 13 9.21 6.05 -5.17
N SER A 14 9.54 6.32 -3.92
CA SER A 14 9.01 5.62 -2.75
C SER A 14 9.02 6.58 -1.56
N VAL A 15 8.14 6.33 -0.59
CA VAL A 15 8.04 7.09 0.64
C VAL A 15 8.27 6.17 1.84
N THR A 16 8.79 6.73 2.93
CA THR A 16 9.03 5.99 4.17
C THR A 16 7.75 5.66 4.91
N GLU A 17 7.81 4.72 5.85
CA GLU A 17 6.68 4.35 6.72
C GLU A 17 6.06 5.53 7.48
N GLY A 18 6.86 6.55 7.82
CA GLY A 18 6.36 7.75 8.50
C GLY A 18 5.61 8.75 7.60
N HIS A 19 5.48 8.48 6.30
CA HIS A 19 4.68 9.34 5.42
C HIS A 19 3.19 9.24 5.83
N PRO A 20 2.45 10.36 5.94
CA PRO A 20 1.05 10.36 6.38
C PRO A 20 0.17 9.32 5.65
N ASP A 21 0.33 9.20 4.33
CA ASP A 21 -0.39 8.20 3.53
C ASP A 21 0.00 6.77 3.91
N LYS A 22 1.29 6.50 4.14
CA LYS A 22 1.75 5.16 4.56
C LYS A 22 1.31 4.82 5.97
N ILE A 23 1.19 5.80 6.85
CA ILE A 23 0.60 5.62 8.18
C ILE A 23 -0.87 5.23 8.05
N CYS A 24 -1.63 5.89 7.17
CA CYS A 24 -3.01 5.50 6.90
C CYS A 24 -3.12 4.07 6.35
N ASP A 25 -2.28 3.71 5.38
CA ASP A 25 -2.21 2.35 4.84
C ASP A 25 -1.97 1.32 5.97
N GLN A 26 -0.94 1.56 6.80
CA GLN A 26 -0.58 0.66 7.91
C GLN A 26 -1.71 0.49 8.92
N ILE A 27 -2.45 1.56 9.24
CA ILE A 27 -3.59 1.49 10.18
C ILE A 27 -4.73 0.70 9.54
N SER A 28 -5.08 0.98 8.29
CA SER A 28 -6.14 0.25 7.58
C SER A 28 -5.83 -1.24 7.47
N ASP A 29 -4.58 -1.60 7.15
CA ASP A 29 -4.12 -3.00 7.07
C ASP A 29 -4.14 -3.68 8.44
N ALA A 30 -3.73 -2.98 9.51
CA ALA A 30 -3.78 -3.54 10.87
C ALA A 30 -5.21 -3.89 11.30
N VAL A 31 -6.20 -3.09 10.90
CA VAL A 31 -7.62 -3.40 11.13
C VAL A 31 -8.03 -4.64 10.32
N LEU A 32 -7.65 -4.72 9.04
CA LEU A 32 -7.92 -5.89 8.20
C LEU A 32 -7.32 -7.16 8.82
N ASP A 33 -6.07 -7.12 9.25
CA ASP A 33 -5.36 -8.25 9.86
C ASP A 33 -6.06 -8.71 11.14
N ALA A 34 -6.43 -7.78 12.01
CA ALA A 34 -7.14 -8.10 13.26
C ALA A 34 -8.51 -8.75 13.00
N MET A 35 -9.19 -8.35 11.92
CA MET A 35 -10.47 -8.94 11.51
C MET A 35 -10.28 -10.32 10.89
N LEU A 36 -9.30 -10.51 10.00
CA LEU A 36 -9.00 -11.79 9.38
C LEU A 36 -8.48 -12.84 10.38
N ALA A 37 -7.78 -12.40 11.43
CA ALA A 37 -7.33 -13.26 12.52
C ALA A 37 -8.50 -13.91 13.29
N GLN A 38 -9.62 -13.20 13.41
CA GLN A 38 -10.82 -13.67 14.11
C GLN A 38 -11.79 -14.38 13.16
N ASP A 39 -11.99 -13.85 11.96
CA ASP A 39 -12.83 -14.43 10.91
C ASP A 39 -12.17 -14.29 9.53
N LYS A 40 -11.76 -15.43 8.97
CA LYS A 40 -11.14 -15.49 7.63
C LYS A 40 -12.08 -15.05 6.49
N LYS A 41 -13.40 -14.95 6.74
CA LYS A 41 -14.38 -14.45 5.77
C LYS A 41 -14.84 -13.02 6.07
N SER A 42 -14.16 -12.33 6.98
CA SER A 42 -14.49 -10.95 7.32
C SER A 42 -14.44 -10.05 6.08
N ARG A 43 -15.43 -9.16 5.98
CA ARG A 43 -15.55 -8.19 4.88
C ARG A 43 -15.20 -6.81 5.41
N VAL A 44 -14.03 -6.31 5.05
CA VAL A 44 -13.48 -5.05 5.57
C VAL A 44 -13.21 -4.09 4.41
N ALA A 45 -13.62 -2.83 4.59
CA ALA A 45 -13.36 -1.71 3.69
C ALA A 45 -13.01 -0.49 4.57
N CYS A 46 -11.88 -0.58 5.26
CA CYS A 46 -11.45 0.41 6.26
C CYS A 46 -10.61 1.50 5.61
N GLU A 47 -11.09 2.74 5.66
CA GLU A 47 -10.39 3.92 5.15
C GLU A 47 -9.88 4.77 6.32
N THR A 48 -8.62 5.20 6.26
CA THR A 48 -7.99 5.99 7.32
C THR A 48 -7.63 7.38 6.83
N LEU A 49 -7.97 8.40 7.61
CA LEU A 49 -7.60 9.80 7.39
C LEU A 49 -6.70 10.25 8.54
N CYS A 50 -5.53 10.82 8.21
CA CYS A 50 -4.69 11.53 9.17
C CYS A 50 -4.58 13.01 8.80
N LYS A 51 -4.44 13.86 9.82
CA LYS A 51 -4.28 15.31 9.66
C LYS A 51 -3.34 15.83 10.74
N ASN A 52 -2.55 16.84 10.38
CA ASN A 52 -1.71 17.59 11.31
C ASN A 52 -2.52 18.58 12.14
#